data_AF-A0A158KXT9-F1
#
_entry.id   AF-A0A158KXT9-F1
#
_cell.length_a   1.000
_cell.length_b   1.000
_cell.length_c   1.000
_cell.angle_alpha   90.00
_cell.angle_beta   90.00
_cell.angle_gamma   90.00
#
_symmetry.space_group_name_H-M   'P 1'
#
loop_
_entity.id
_entity.type
_entity.pdbx_description
1 polymer ?
#
loop_
_entity_poly.entity_id
_entity_poly.type
_entity_poly.pdbx_seq_one_letter_code
_entity_poly.pdbx_strand_id
1 'polypeptide(L)'
;MSATRLKILTSRDHADDSSHGVVKLANDADPLTLEGHLGGIARIELDFPHFTDGRAYSQAYLLRRRLGFAGDLRATGDVLLDQLVQMARTGFSSAVLKDGLDPADASRQFERFPAFYQRDTTGSAFEGA
;
A
#
# COMPACT_ATOMS: atom_id res chain seq x y z
N MET A 1 -4.77 -23.18 1.62
CA MET A 1 -4.75 -21.91 0.86
C MET A 1 -3.72 -21.01 1.53
N SER A 2 -2.57 -20.77 0.89
CA SER A 2 -1.48 -20.00 1.50
C SER A 2 -1.93 -18.54 1.60
N ALA A 3 -2.10 -18.04 2.82
CA ALA A 3 -2.33 -16.61 3.03
C ALA A 3 -1.08 -15.89 2.55
N THR A 4 -1.18 -15.17 1.43
CA THR A 4 -0.10 -14.30 0.94
C THR A 4 0.25 -13.34 2.07
N ARG A 5 1.41 -13.54 2.70
CA ARG A 5 1.92 -12.61 3.72
C ARG A 5 2.23 -11.30 3.01
N LEU A 6 1.50 -10.24 3.37
CA LEU A 6 1.85 -8.89 2.99
C LEU A 6 3.23 -8.55 3.57
N LYS A 7 4.15 -8.09 2.73
CA LYS A 7 5.47 -7.62 3.17
C LYS A 7 5.37 -6.16 3.61
N ILE A 8 5.81 -5.86 4.82
CA ILE A 8 5.84 -4.50 5.35
C ILE A 8 7.27 -3.98 5.21
N LEU A 9 7.41 -2.79 4.62
CA LEU A 9 8.68 -2.14 4.31
C LEU A 9 8.69 -0.75 4.90
N THR A 10 9.88 -0.23 5.24
CA THR A 10 10.05 1.18 5.58
C THR A 10 10.29 2.03 4.34
N SER A 11 10.08 3.33 4.45
CA SER A 11 10.42 4.30 3.41
C SER A 11 11.91 4.21 3.03
N ARG A 12 12.78 3.86 3.99
CA ARG A 12 14.20 3.61 3.77
C ARG A 12 14.47 2.33 2.97
N ASP A 13 13.86 1.21 3.34
CA ASP A 13 13.99 -0.06 2.59
C ASP A 13 13.49 0.12 1.15
N HIS A 14 12.42 0.88 0.97
CA HIS A 14 11.90 1.20 -0.35
C HIS A 14 12.88 2.03 -1.18
N ALA A 15 13.54 3.02 -0.57
CA ALA A 15 14.53 3.85 -1.24
C ALA A 15 15.80 3.09 -1.62
N ASP A 16 16.18 2.08 -0.84
CA ASP A 16 17.35 1.21 -1.10
C ASP A 16 17.05 0.11 -2.15
N ASP A 17 15.77 -0.16 -2.41
CA ASP A 17 15.32 -1.22 -3.30
C ASP A 17 15.47 -0.86 -4.79
N SER A 18 16.64 -1.18 -5.35
CA SER A 18 16.98 -0.98 -6.76
C SER A 18 16.47 -2.10 -7.69
N SER A 19 15.27 -2.62 -7.44
CA SER A 19 14.62 -3.60 -8.33
C SER A 19 14.39 -3.03 -9.74
N HIS A 20 14.59 -3.87 -10.76
CA HIS A 20 14.32 -3.49 -12.16
C HIS A 20 12.87 -3.87 -12.54
N GLY A 21 12.30 -3.16 -13.52
CA GLY A 21 10.92 -3.42 -13.97
C GLY A 21 9.85 -2.96 -12.98
N VAL A 22 10.07 -1.80 -12.36
CA VAL A 22 9.13 -1.17 -11.42
C VAL A 22 8.30 -0.12 -12.18
N VAL A 23 6.98 -0.21 -12.06
CA VAL A 23 6.05 0.78 -12.64
C VAL A 23 5.33 1.50 -11.50
N LYS A 24 5.44 2.83 -11.48
CA LYS A 24 4.69 3.67 -10.54
C LYS A 24 3.40 4.12 -11.19
N LEU A 25 2.28 3.81 -10.58
CA LEU A 25 0.96 4.23 -11.03
C LEU A 25 0.44 5.33 -10.11
N ALA A 26 0.11 6.46 -10.69
CA ALA A 26 -0.57 7.54 -9.97
C ALA A 26 -1.98 7.09 -9.56
N ASN A 27 -2.51 7.67 -8.48
CA ASN A 27 -3.83 7.35 -7.94
C ASN A 27 -5.00 7.69 -8.89
N ASP A 28 -4.77 8.56 -9.88
CA ASP A 28 -5.72 8.97 -10.91
C ASP A 28 -5.52 8.23 -12.26
N ALA A 29 -4.44 7.46 -12.39
CA ALA A 29 -4.15 6.71 -13.61
C ALA A 29 -5.05 5.48 -13.74
N ASP A 30 -5.42 5.14 -14.97
CA ASP A 30 -6.22 3.95 -15.24
C ASP A 30 -5.31 2.70 -15.35
N PRO A 31 -5.41 1.72 -14.43
CA PRO A 31 -4.60 0.50 -14.45
C PRO A 31 -4.88 -0.39 -15.67
N LEU A 32 -6.04 -0.24 -16.33
CA LEU A 32 -6.36 -0.98 -17.55
C LEU A 32 -5.44 -0.60 -18.70
N THR A 33 -4.80 0.58 -18.66
CA THR A 33 -3.81 0.98 -19.67
C THR A 33 -2.56 0.09 -19.68
N LEU A 34 -2.31 -0.66 -18.60
CA LEU A 34 -1.21 -1.63 -18.50
C LEU A 34 -1.58 -2.99 -19.09
N GLU A 35 -2.83 -3.20 -19.52
CA GLU A 35 -3.27 -4.43 -20.15
C GLU A 35 -2.41 -4.73 -21.39
N GLY A 36 -1.86 -5.94 -21.47
CA GLY A 36 -0.92 -6.34 -22.52
C GLY A 36 0.54 -5.88 -22.31
N HIS A 37 0.79 -4.93 -21.42
CA HIS A 37 2.13 -4.43 -21.08
C HIS A 37 2.67 -4.94 -19.73
N LEU A 38 1.95 -5.85 -19.08
CA LEU A 38 2.39 -6.47 -17.82
C LEU A 38 3.60 -7.42 -17.98
N GLY A 39 3.92 -7.82 -19.21
CA GLY A 39 5.07 -8.69 -19.48
C GLY A 39 6.40 -8.00 -19.14
N GLY A 40 7.09 -8.51 -18.12
CA GLY A 40 8.37 -7.97 -17.66
C GLY A 40 8.28 -6.96 -16.51
N ILE A 41 7.06 -6.60 -16.08
CA ILE A 41 6.86 -5.81 -14.87
C ILE A 41 7.02 -6.72 -13.65
N ALA A 42 8.06 -6.49 -12.86
CA ALA A 42 8.29 -7.22 -11.61
C ALA A 42 7.44 -6.64 -10.47
N ARG A 43 7.23 -5.32 -10.47
CA ARG A 43 6.53 -4.59 -9.41
C ARG A 43 5.70 -3.43 -9.96
N ILE A 44 4.50 -3.27 -9.43
CA ILE A 44 3.70 -2.05 -9.60
C ILE A 44 3.54 -1.38 -8.25
N GLU A 45 3.89 -0.12 -8.19
CA GLU A 45 3.79 0.73 -6.99
C GLU A 45 2.58 1.64 -7.16
N LEU A 46 1.64 1.57 -6.23
CA LEU A 46 0.43 2.39 -6.20
C LEU A 46 0.60 3.44 -5.10
N ASP A 47 0.50 4.70 -5.52
CA ASP A 47 0.67 5.83 -4.60
C ASP A 47 -0.62 6.11 -3.82
N PHE A 48 -0.46 6.25 -2.50
CA PHE A 48 -1.49 6.70 -1.56
C PHE A 48 -1.13 8.10 -1.08
N PRO A 49 -1.53 9.16 -1.80
CA PRO A 49 -1.19 10.52 -1.40
C PRO A 49 -1.88 10.94 -0.10
N HIS A 50 -3.05 10.36 0.19
CA HIS A 50 -3.80 10.55 1.44
C HIS A 50 -4.35 9.21 1.93
N PHE A 51 -4.37 8.99 3.24
CA PHE A 51 -4.94 7.78 3.85
C PHE A 51 -6.43 7.52 3.50
N THR A 52 -7.18 8.55 3.11
CA THR A 52 -8.59 8.45 2.71
C THR A 52 -8.78 8.14 1.22
N ASP A 53 -7.70 8.07 0.43
CA ASP A 53 -7.79 7.85 -1.00
C ASP A 53 -8.00 6.37 -1.32
N GLY A 54 -9.26 6.01 -1.55
CA GLY A 54 -9.66 4.64 -1.88
C GLY A 54 -9.25 4.17 -3.28
N ARG A 55 -8.78 5.05 -4.18
CA ARG A 55 -8.59 4.71 -5.60
C ARG A 55 -7.52 3.67 -5.81
N ALA A 56 -6.42 3.73 -5.08
CA ALA A 56 -5.35 2.76 -5.19
C ALA A 56 -5.80 1.33 -4.79
N TYR A 57 -6.80 1.18 -3.90
CA TYR A 57 -7.42 -0.13 -3.64
C TYR A 57 -8.20 -0.64 -4.84
N SER A 58 -8.99 0.23 -5.48
CA SER A 58 -9.70 -0.13 -6.71
C SER A 58 -8.71 -0.51 -7.83
N GLN A 59 -7.61 0.22 -7.95
CA GLN A 59 -6.56 -0.10 -8.91
C GLN A 59 -5.92 -1.47 -8.65
N ALA A 60 -5.54 -1.76 -7.40
CA ALA A 60 -4.98 -3.06 -7.02
C ALA A 60 -5.95 -4.21 -7.31
N TYR A 61 -7.23 -4.01 -6.99
CA TYR A 61 -8.26 -4.99 -7.29
C TYR A 61 -8.37 -5.26 -8.79
N LEU A 62 -8.37 -4.22 -9.63
CA LEU A 62 -8.40 -4.36 -11.09
C LEU A 62 -7.13 -5.08 -11.60
N LEU A 63 -5.94 -4.69 -11.13
CA LEU A 63 -4.67 -5.32 -11.51
C LEU A 63 -4.67 -6.83 -11.20
N ARG A 64 -5.14 -7.22 -10.01
CA ARG A 64 -5.22 -8.65 -9.63
C ARG A 64 -6.34 -9.41 -10.32
N ARG A 65 -7.55 -8.85 -10.35
CA ARG A 65 -8.76 -9.58 -10.78
C ARG A 65 -9.02 -9.49 -12.27
N ARG A 66 -8.72 -8.36 -12.90
CA ARG A 66 -8.96 -8.13 -14.33
C ARG A 66 -7.71 -8.45 -15.14
N LEU A 67 -6.58 -7.81 -14.82
CA LEU A 67 -5.36 -8.01 -15.59
C LEU A 67 -4.56 -9.26 -15.16
N GLY A 68 -4.92 -9.89 -14.04
CA GLY A 68 -4.24 -11.09 -13.56
C GLY A 68 -2.78 -10.87 -13.18
N PHE A 69 -2.40 -9.64 -12.81
CA PHE A 69 -1.01 -9.32 -12.46
C PHE A 69 -0.54 -10.21 -11.31
N ALA A 70 0.52 -10.96 -11.54
CA ALA A 70 1.09 -11.92 -10.58
C ALA A 70 2.29 -11.35 -9.79
N GLY A 71 2.83 -10.21 -10.22
CA GLY A 71 4.00 -9.58 -9.59
C GLY A 71 3.71 -8.92 -8.24
N ASP A 72 4.67 -8.12 -7.80
CA ASP A 72 4.60 -7.40 -6.53
C ASP A 72 3.73 -6.15 -6.67
N LEU A 73 2.58 -6.13 -6.00
CA LEU A 73 1.78 -4.91 -5.83
C LEU A 73 2.19 -4.24 -4.54
N ARG A 74 2.83 -3.08 -4.64
CA ARG A 74 3.35 -2.33 -3.50
C ARG A 74 2.54 -1.06 -3.27
N ALA A 75 2.05 -0.86 -2.05
CA ALA A 75 1.51 0.42 -1.64
C ALA A 75 2.63 1.35 -1.17
N THR A 76 2.63 2.62 -1.60
CA THR A 76 3.58 3.66 -1.18
C THR A 76 2.86 4.93 -0.77
N GLY A 77 3.49 5.80 0.03
CA GLY A 77 2.92 7.09 0.44
C GLY A 77 2.41 7.08 1.88
N ASP A 78 1.20 7.59 2.09
CA ASP A 78 0.55 7.74 3.41
C ASP A 78 -0.10 6.42 3.88
N VAL A 79 0.70 5.35 3.90
CA VAL A 79 0.28 4.02 4.30
C VAL A 79 0.42 3.85 5.82
N LEU A 80 -0.72 3.59 6.46
CA LEU A 80 -0.83 3.39 7.89
C LEU A 80 -0.99 1.90 8.24
N LEU A 81 -0.78 1.55 9.51
CA LEU A 81 -0.87 0.17 10.00
C LEU A 81 -2.27 -0.41 9.84
N ASP A 82 -3.33 0.39 10.04
CA ASP A 82 -4.72 -0.04 9.94
C ASP A 82 -5.10 -0.46 8.51
N GLN A 83 -4.46 0.16 7.51
CA GLN A 83 -4.69 -0.09 6.10
C GLN A 83 -4.09 -1.42 5.63
N LEU A 84 -3.06 -1.93 6.30
CA LEU A 84 -2.35 -3.15 5.90
C LEU A 84 -3.28 -4.36 5.77
N VAL A 85 -4.25 -4.51 6.66
CA VAL A 85 -5.22 -5.61 6.63
C VAL A 85 -6.11 -5.52 5.39
N GLN A 86 -6.56 -4.31 5.05
CA GLN A 86 -7.36 -4.06 3.85
C GLN A 86 -6.53 -4.26 2.58
N MET A 87 -5.27 -3.84 2.58
CA MET A 87 -4.33 -4.04 1.48
C MET A 87 -4.09 -5.53 1.20
N ALA A 88 -3.84 -6.33 2.25
CA ALA A 88 -3.68 -7.77 2.11
C ALA A 88 -4.93 -8.44 1.50
N ARG A 89 -6.14 -7.97 1.84
CA ARG A 89 -7.41 -8.50 1.32
C ARG A 89 -7.71 -8.08 -0.13
N THR A 90 -7.29 -6.88 -0.51
CA THR A 90 -7.51 -6.33 -1.86
C THR A 90 -6.51 -6.86 -2.87
N GLY A 91 -5.38 -7.40 -2.40
CA GLY A 91 -4.43 -8.17 -3.21
C GLY A 91 -3.04 -7.54 -3.33
N PHE A 92 -2.70 -6.61 -2.44
CA PHE A 92 -1.34 -6.11 -2.31
C PHE A 92 -0.38 -7.19 -1.80
N SER A 93 0.85 -7.12 -2.28
CA SER A 93 1.96 -8.01 -1.89
C SER A 93 2.92 -7.34 -0.93
N SER A 94 3.13 -6.04 -1.07
CA SER A 94 4.01 -5.25 -0.23
C SER A 94 3.37 -3.91 0.14
N ALA A 95 3.80 -3.31 1.24
CA ALA A 95 3.36 -1.99 1.67
C ALA A 95 4.52 -1.25 2.32
N VAL A 96 4.75 -0.01 1.90
CA VAL A 96 5.77 0.89 2.44
C VAL A 96 5.08 1.81 3.42
N LEU A 97 5.42 1.68 4.70
CA LEU A 97 4.86 2.52 5.75
C LEU A 97 5.31 3.97 5.59
N LYS A 98 4.47 4.88 6.07
CA LYS A 98 4.82 6.30 6.24
C LYS A 98 6.05 6.45 7.14
N ASP A 99 6.89 7.43 6.83
CA ASP A 99 8.01 7.83 7.67
C ASP A 99 7.55 8.09 9.12
N GLY A 100 8.27 7.51 10.08
CA GLY A 100 7.96 7.58 11.51
C GLY A 100 7.16 6.40 12.06
N LEU A 101 6.73 5.45 11.23
CA LEU A 101 6.10 4.19 11.65
C LEU A 101 7.12 3.04 11.62
N ASP A 102 7.18 2.27 12.70
CA ASP A 102 8.07 1.10 12.78
C ASP A 102 7.37 -0.16 12.23
N PRO A 103 7.98 -0.88 11.27
CA PRO A 103 7.41 -2.11 10.70
C PRO A 103 7.30 -3.25 11.72
N ALA A 104 8.09 -3.23 12.80
CA ALA A 104 7.97 -4.18 13.90
C ALA A 104 6.69 -3.94 14.71
N ASP A 105 6.33 -2.67 14.93
CA ASP A 105 5.05 -2.30 15.54
C ASP A 105 3.88 -2.65 14.61
N ALA A 106 4.05 -2.46 13.31
CA ALA A 106 3.06 -2.84 12.30
C ALA A 106 2.76 -4.33 12.30
N SER A 107 3.79 -5.17 12.34
CA SER A 107 3.61 -6.63 12.40
C SER A 107 2.91 -7.07 13.69
N ARG A 108 3.27 -6.48 14.83
CA ARG A 108 2.61 -6.75 16.12
C ARG A 108 1.15 -6.31 16.11
N GLN A 109 0.82 -5.15 15.54
CA GLN A 109 -0.56 -4.66 15.42
C GLN A 109 -1.38 -5.50 14.44
N PHE A 110 -0.78 -5.91 13.33
CA PHE A 110 -1.37 -6.79 12.32
C PHE A 110 -1.78 -8.14 12.91
N GLU A 111 -0.96 -8.73 13.77
CA GLU A 111 -1.32 -9.94 14.52
C GLU A 111 -2.35 -9.68 15.62
N ARG A 112 -2.46 -8.45 16.12
CA ARG A 112 -3.21 -8.17 17.34
C ARG A 112 -4.68 -7.82 17.11
N PHE A 113 -5.11 -7.12 16.06
CA PHE A 113 -6.53 -6.76 15.97
C PHE A 113 -7.12 -6.39 14.58
N PRO A 114 -8.33 -6.89 14.26
CA PRO A 114 -9.24 -6.31 13.28
C PRO A 114 -10.08 -5.10 13.79
N ALA A 115 -9.76 -4.52 14.96
CA ALA A 115 -10.63 -3.56 15.66
C ALA A 115 -10.01 -2.16 15.93
N PHE A 116 -8.84 -1.83 15.37
CA PHE A 116 -8.13 -0.58 15.69
C PHE A 116 -8.47 0.64 14.82
N TYR A 117 -9.65 0.65 14.18
CA TYR A 117 -10.14 1.83 13.46
C TYR A 117 -10.87 2.79 14.40
N GLN A 118 -10.12 3.49 15.26
CA GLN A 118 -10.38 4.87 15.68
C GLN A 118 -9.31 5.30 16.70
N ARG A 119 -8.37 6.13 16.26
CA ARG A 119 -7.64 6.99 17.19
C ARG A 119 -7.41 8.34 16.52
N ASP A 120 -8.11 9.31 17.07
CA ASP A 120 -8.02 10.76 16.92
C ASP A 120 -7.02 11.34 15.92
N THR A 121 -7.56 12.16 15.01
CA THR A 121 -6.89 13.40 14.60
C THR A 121 -7.81 14.57 14.89
N THR A 122 -8.17 14.75 16.17
CA THR A 122 -8.46 16.11 16.65
C THR A 122 -7.12 16.71 17.06
N GLY A 123 -6.43 17.29 16.08
CA GLY A 123 -5.28 18.16 16.35
C GLY A 123 -5.75 19.36 17.14
N SER A 124 -5.46 19.36 18.44
CA SER A 124 -5.45 20.57 19.26
C SER A 124 -4.33 21.48 18.77
N ALA A 125 -4.68 22.66 18.25
CA ALA A 125 -4.06 23.96 18.59
C ALA A 125 -4.41 25.01 17.52
N PHE A 126 -5.29 25.95 17.87
CA PHE A 126 -5.08 27.36 17.55
C PHE A 126 -5.41 28.15 18.82
N GLU A 127 -4.34 28.43 19.56
CA GLU A 127 -4.29 29.46 20.60
C GLU A 127 -3.86 30.77 19.92
N GLY A 128 -4.52 31.88 20.24
CA GLY A 128 -4.02 33.22 19.94
C GLY A 128 -5.01 34.15 19.23
N ALA A 129 -5.80 34.89 20.03
CA ALA A 129 -5.97 36.35 19.95
C ALA A 129 -7.01 36.81 20.99
#